data_AF-A0A1J5IEC2-F1
#
_entry.id   AF-A0A1J5IEC2-F1
#
_cell.length_a   1.000
_cell.length_b   1.000
_cell.length_c   1.000
_cell.angle_alpha   90.00
_cell.angle_beta   90.00
_cell.angle_gamma   90.00
#
_symmetry.space_group_name_H-M   'P 1'
#
loop_
_entity.id
_entity.type
_entity.pdbx_description
1 polymer ?
#
loop_
_entity_poly.entity_id
_entity_poly.type
_entity_poly.pdbx_seq_one_letter_code
_entity_poly.pdbx_strand_id
1 'polypeptide(L)'
;MDKKTLIKQLISDFHVAQIRPLVARDIVLPLDIEKIVVVTGMRRAGKTSLLLNAIQTLRQSLTVEKLVYLSFEDERLSLQAEDLDLILQAYRELYPELDLSQCYFFFDEIQEVQGWEKFIRRLDDSVSRRIYLTGSNSKLLSSEIATSLRGRCLSFEMFPLSFREFLRFKNIEPDIVSSKGRALLNTTLSAFY
;
A
#
# COMPACT_ATOMS: atom_id res chain seq x y z
N MET A 1 -3.34 26.58 -4.27
CA MET A 1 -3.67 25.56 -5.30
C MET A 1 -4.93 24.85 -4.84
N ASP A 2 -5.90 24.61 -5.71
CA ASP A 2 -7.08 23.84 -5.31
C ASP A 2 -6.71 22.36 -5.07
N LYS A 3 -7.50 21.67 -4.23
CA LYS A 3 -7.24 20.26 -3.84
C LYS A 3 -7.19 19.31 -5.03
N LYS A 4 -8.05 19.50 -6.03
CA LYS A 4 -8.12 18.62 -7.21
C LYS A 4 -6.87 18.77 -8.08
N THR A 5 -6.40 19.99 -8.29
CA THR A 5 -5.16 20.29 -9.01
C THR A 5 -3.96 19.69 -8.29
N LEU A 6 -3.91 19.78 -6.96
CA LEU A 6 -2.86 19.11 -6.18
C LEU A 6 -2.92 17.59 -6.34
N ILE A 7 -4.11 16.97 -6.25
CA ILE A 7 -4.26 15.53 -6.48
C ILE A 7 -3.75 15.14 -7.87
N LYS A 8 -4.11 15.90 -8.92
CA LYS A 8 -3.58 15.65 -10.27
C LYS A 8 -2.06 15.71 -10.33
N GLN A 9 -1.46 16.69 -9.68
CA GLN A 9 -0.02 16.83 -9.61
C GLN A 9 0.61 15.60 -8.94
N LEU A 10 0.09 15.17 -7.78
CA LEU A 10 0.59 14.00 -7.07
C LEU A 10 0.52 12.72 -7.90
N ILE A 11 -0.58 12.54 -8.64
CA ILE A 11 -0.77 11.40 -9.55
C ILE A 11 0.29 11.44 -10.66
N SER A 12 0.43 12.60 -11.33
CA SER A 12 1.39 12.77 -12.41
C SER A 12 2.83 12.56 -11.94
N ASP A 13 3.19 13.13 -10.78
CA ASP A 13 4.50 12.97 -10.16
C ASP A 13 4.80 11.49 -9.88
N PHE A 14 3.82 10.74 -9.38
CA PHE A 14 3.95 9.30 -9.14
C PHE A 14 4.14 8.48 -10.42
N HIS A 15 3.48 8.86 -11.51
CA HIS A 15 3.58 8.16 -12.80
C HIS A 15 4.95 8.31 -13.44
N VAL A 16 5.57 9.49 -13.32
CA VAL A 16 6.93 9.73 -13.84
C VAL A 16 8.03 9.26 -12.89
N ALA A 17 7.71 9.09 -11.59
CA ALA A 17 8.69 8.65 -10.60
C ALA A 17 9.15 7.20 -10.81
N GLN A 18 10.46 7.00 -10.66
CA GLN A 18 11.05 5.68 -10.55
C GLN A 18 10.87 5.15 -9.12
N ILE A 19 10.23 3.99 -9.00
CA ILE A 19 10.17 3.26 -7.74
C ILE A 19 11.57 2.69 -7.49
N ARG A 20 12.20 3.10 -6.37
CA ARG A 20 13.53 2.62 -5.99
C ARG A 20 13.49 1.11 -5.78
N PRO A 21 14.61 0.39 -6.00
CA PRO A 21 14.67 -1.04 -5.69
C PRO A 21 14.28 -1.30 -4.23
N LEU A 22 13.31 -2.19 -4.04
CA LEU A 22 12.81 -2.60 -2.73
C LEU A 22 13.27 -4.03 -2.44
N VAL A 23 13.65 -4.31 -1.20
CA VAL A 23 13.91 -5.68 -0.77
C VAL A 23 12.55 -6.34 -0.49
N ALA A 24 12.31 -7.48 -1.13
CA ALA A 24 11.05 -8.21 -0.98
C ALA A 24 10.85 -8.70 0.46
N ARG A 25 9.63 -8.50 0.96
CA ARG A 25 9.12 -9.12 2.19
C ARG A 25 8.63 -10.54 1.88
N ASP A 26 8.46 -11.34 2.92
CA ASP A 26 7.87 -12.69 2.80
C ASP A 26 6.36 -12.63 2.56
N ILE A 27 5.70 -11.56 3.02
CA ILE A 27 4.29 -11.28 2.73
C ILE A 27 4.17 -10.83 1.26
N VAL A 28 3.28 -11.48 0.51
CA VAL A 28 2.92 -11.13 -0.86
C VAL A 28 1.43 -10.82 -0.93
N LEU A 29 1.08 -9.68 -1.52
CA LEU A 29 -0.32 -9.29 -1.70
C LEU A 29 -0.90 -10.01 -2.92
N PRO A 30 -2.09 -10.60 -2.82
CA PRO A 30 -2.76 -11.17 -3.98
C PRO A 30 -3.18 -10.04 -4.94
N LEU A 31 -2.90 -10.22 -6.23
CA LEU A 31 -3.17 -9.23 -7.27
C LEU A 31 -4.31 -9.62 -8.22
N ASP A 32 -4.70 -10.89 -8.17
CA ASP A 32 -5.65 -11.57 -9.05
C ASP A 32 -7.03 -11.77 -8.39
N ILE A 33 -7.33 -11.02 -7.33
CA ILE A 33 -8.60 -11.11 -6.60
C ILE A 33 -9.43 -9.82 -6.71
N GLU A 34 -10.75 -9.98 -6.78
CA GLU A 34 -11.72 -8.88 -6.73
C GLU A 34 -12.18 -8.64 -5.29
N LYS A 35 -11.25 -8.18 -4.45
CA LYS A 35 -11.51 -7.83 -3.04
C LYS A 35 -10.71 -6.62 -2.62
N ILE A 36 -11.17 -5.96 -1.56
CA ILE A 36 -10.40 -4.94 -0.87
C ILE A 36 -9.29 -5.63 -0.07
N VAL A 37 -8.04 -5.42 -0.45
CA VAL A 37 -6.88 -5.89 0.31
C VAL A 37 -6.49 -4.81 1.30
N VAL A 38 -6.39 -5.17 2.59
CA VAL A 38 -6.03 -4.20 3.63
C VAL A 38 -4.80 -4.64 4.40
N VAL A 39 -3.79 -3.80 4.43
CA VAL A 39 -2.52 -4.04 5.14
C VAL A 39 -2.46 -3.14 6.37
N THR A 40 -2.61 -3.74 7.54
CA THR A 40 -2.45 -3.05 8.83
C THR A 40 -1.09 -3.35 9.43
N GLY A 41 -0.59 -2.51 10.32
CA GLY A 41 0.63 -2.81 11.08
C GLY A 41 1.28 -1.56 11.63
N MET A 42 2.19 -1.72 12.58
CA MET A 42 2.84 -0.59 13.24
C MET A 42 3.59 0.34 12.26
N ARG A 43 3.82 1.59 12.69
CA ARG A 43 4.68 2.52 11.94
C ARG A 43 6.05 1.88 11.69
N ARG A 44 6.61 2.13 10.50
CA ARG A 44 7.90 1.58 10.02
C ARG A 44 7.92 0.05 9.79
N ALA A 45 6.78 -0.64 9.79
CA ALA A 45 6.72 -2.05 9.42
C ALA A 45 6.98 -2.32 7.92
N GLY A 46 6.97 -1.28 7.07
CA GLY A 46 7.23 -1.40 5.62
C GLY A 46 5.98 -1.53 4.75
N LYS A 47 4.82 -1.04 5.20
CA LYS A 47 3.52 -1.15 4.50
C LYS A 47 3.51 -0.43 3.14
N THR A 48 3.98 0.81 3.10
CA THR A 48 4.15 1.56 1.85
C THR A 48 5.04 0.80 0.87
N SER A 49 6.16 0.25 1.33
CA SER A 49 7.05 -0.58 0.51
C SER A 49 6.34 -1.84 -0.02
N LEU A 50 5.45 -2.45 0.76
CA LEU A 50 4.66 -3.59 0.31
C LEU A 50 3.69 -3.21 -0.82
N LEU A 51 3.00 -2.06 -0.73
CA LEU A 51 2.17 -1.56 -1.83
C LEU A 51 3.02 -1.22 -3.06
N LEU A 52 4.15 -0.54 -2.89
CA LEU A 52 5.02 -0.17 -4.01
C LEU A 52 5.59 -1.41 -4.72
N ASN A 53 5.88 -2.50 -3.99
CA ASN A 53 6.26 -3.79 -4.58
C ASN A 53 5.12 -4.40 -5.42
N ALA A 54 3.88 -4.35 -4.92
CA ALA A 54 2.70 -4.79 -5.68
C ALA A 54 2.53 -3.96 -6.97
N ILE A 55 2.66 -2.64 -6.87
CA ILE A 55 2.59 -1.73 -8.03
C ILE A 55 3.71 -2.06 -9.03
N GLN A 56 4.95 -2.27 -8.57
CA GLN A 56 6.07 -2.61 -9.44
C GLN A 56 5.85 -3.93 -10.18
N THR A 57 5.23 -4.92 -9.52
CA THR A 57 4.84 -6.17 -10.15
C THR A 57 3.79 -5.93 -11.24
N LEU A 58 2.75 -5.15 -10.95
CA LEU A 58 1.71 -4.82 -11.92
C LEU A 58 2.22 -4.01 -13.11
N ARG A 59 3.19 -3.10 -12.91
CA ARG A 59 3.83 -2.31 -14.00
C ARG A 59 4.48 -3.18 -15.08
N GLN A 60 4.74 -4.46 -14.82
CA GLN A 60 5.28 -5.40 -15.82
C GLN A 60 4.23 -5.80 -16.86
N SER A 61 2.94 -5.66 -16.56
CA SER A 61 1.82 -6.11 -17.42
C SER A 61 0.74 -5.06 -17.64
N LEU A 62 0.73 -3.97 -16.86
CA LEU A 62 -0.24 -2.89 -16.94
C LEU A 62 0.44 -1.55 -17.25
N THR A 63 -0.30 -0.67 -17.92
CA THR A 63 0.13 0.72 -18.10
C THR A 63 0.02 1.49 -16.79
N VAL A 64 0.82 2.54 -16.63
CA VAL A 64 0.92 3.27 -15.36
C VAL A 64 -0.38 4.01 -15.00
N GLU A 65 -1.17 4.38 -16.00
CA GLU A 65 -2.46 5.06 -15.86
C GLU A 65 -3.50 4.16 -15.18
N LYS A 66 -3.36 2.83 -15.29
CA LYS A 66 -4.22 1.87 -14.57
C LYS A 66 -3.86 1.73 -13.09
N LEU A 67 -2.80 2.41 -12.62
CA LEU A 67 -2.27 2.30 -11.27
C LEU A 67 -2.48 3.62 -10.53
N VAL A 68 -3.57 3.67 -9.76
CA VAL A 68 -3.91 4.81 -8.91
C VAL A 68 -3.20 4.65 -7.59
N TYR A 69 -2.25 5.53 -7.29
CA TYR A 69 -1.59 5.57 -5.98
C TYR A 69 -1.74 6.95 -5.36
N LEU A 70 -2.13 7.00 -4.09
CA LEU A 70 -2.15 8.21 -3.29
C LEU A 70 -1.76 7.90 -1.85
N SER A 71 -0.85 8.69 -1.29
CA SER A 71 -0.51 8.65 0.13
C SER A 71 -1.23 9.77 0.86
N PHE A 72 -1.92 9.43 1.95
CA PHE A 72 -2.69 10.38 2.76
C PHE A 72 -1.85 11.04 3.88
N GLU A 73 -0.58 10.66 4.03
CA GLU A 73 0.37 11.35 4.93
C GLU A 73 0.86 12.70 4.36
N ASP A 74 0.56 13.02 3.09
CA ASP A 74 0.93 14.31 2.51
C ASP A 74 0.10 15.45 3.14
N GLU A 75 0.73 16.23 4.03
CA GLU A 75 0.09 17.32 4.78
C GLU A 75 -0.60 18.36 3.88
N ARG A 76 -0.16 18.50 2.61
CA ARG A 76 -0.72 19.45 1.64
C ARG A 76 -2.13 19.08 1.20
N LEU A 77 -2.51 17.80 1.28
CA LEU A 77 -3.81 17.29 0.85
C LEU A 77 -4.94 17.73 1.78
N SER A 78 -4.75 17.59 3.10
CA SER A 78 -5.75 17.95 4.13
C SER A 78 -7.20 17.56 3.74
N LEU A 79 -7.37 16.32 3.26
CA LEU A 79 -8.64 15.82 2.72
C LEU A 79 -9.61 15.44 3.85
N GLN A 80 -10.88 15.76 3.66
CA GLN A 80 -12.00 15.24 4.45
C GLN A 80 -12.72 14.15 3.64
N ALA A 81 -13.63 13.42 4.27
CA ALA A 81 -14.39 12.34 3.62
C ALA A 81 -15.09 12.80 2.33
N GLU A 82 -15.64 14.02 2.34
CA GLU A 82 -16.36 14.61 1.21
C GLU A 82 -15.44 14.94 0.04
N ASP A 83 -14.14 15.18 0.31
CA ASP A 83 -13.14 15.50 -0.71
C ASP A 83 -12.62 14.24 -1.43
N LEU A 84 -12.84 13.04 -0.91
CA LEU A 84 -12.30 11.80 -1.50
C LEU A 84 -12.79 11.56 -2.93
N ASP A 85 -13.98 12.07 -3.29
CA ASP A 85 -14.49 12.00 -4.66
C ASP A 85 -13.62 12.80 -5.66
N LEU A 86 -12.91 13.83 -5.19
CA LEU A 86 -11.98 14.60 -6.02
C LEU A 86 -10.87 13.73 -6.61
N ILE A 87 -10.52 12.60 -5.98
CA ILE A 87 -9.54 11.64 -6.50
C ILE A 87 -10.05 11.05 -7.82
N LEU A 88 -11.31 10.64 -7.86
CA LEU A 88 -11.92 10.08 -9.07
C LEU A 88 -12.13 11.12 -10.15
N GLN A 89 -12.54 12.34 -9.75
CA GLN A 89 -12.67 13.45 -10.69
C GLN A 89 -11.32 13.83 -11.32
N ALA A 90 -10.27 13.92 -10.50
CA ALA A 90 -8.91 14.18 -10.97
C ALA A 90 -8.45 13.11 -11.96
N TYR A 91 -8.67 11.83 -11.65
CA TYR A 91 -8.31 10.72 -12.53
C TYR A 91 -9.06 10.75 -13.86
N ARG A 92 -10.37 10.99 -13.85
CA ARG A 92 -11.18 11.10 -15.07
C ARG A 92 -10.78 12.29 -15.94
N GLU A 93 -10.37 13.40 -15.31
CA GLU A 93 -9.88 14.56 -16.05
C GLU A 93 -8.48 14.34 -16.65
N LEU A 94 -7.62 13.55 -15.98
CA LEU A 94 -6.30 13.19 -16.52
C LEU A 94 -6.39 12.14 -17.62
N TYR A 95 -7.30 11.17 -17.47
CA TYR A 95 -7.45 10.03 -18.38
C TYR A 95 -8.93 9.79 -18.74
N PRO A 96 -9.54 10.62 -19.61
CA PRO A 96 -10.98 10.55 -19.92
C PRO A 96 -11.41 9.22 -20.56
N GLU A 97 -10.53 8.62 -21.35
CA GLU A 97 -10.79 7.37 -22.08
C GLU A 97 -10.52 6.11 -21.23
N LEU A 98 -10.04 6.28 -19.99
CA LEU A 98 -9.65 5.17 -19.13
C LEU A 98 -10.87 4.61 -18.41
N ASP A 99 -11.15 3.32 -18.64
CA ASP A 99 -12.11 2.58 -17.84
C ASP A 99 -11.55 2.33 -16.43
N LEU A 100 -12.10 3.04 -15.45
CA LEU A 100 -11.70 2.94 -14.05
C LEU A 100 -11.98 1.54 -13.45
N SER A 101 -12.86 0.73 -14.04
CA SER A 101 -13.09 -0.66 -13.59
C SER A 101 -11.88 -1.56 -13.78
N GLN A 102 -11.00 -1.18 -14.70
CA GLN A 102 -9.74 -1.89 -14.95
C GLN A 102 -8.58 -1.37 -14.10
N CYS A 103 -8.78 -0.32 -13.31
CA CYS A 103 -7.75 0.30 -12.51
C CYS A 103 -7.57 -0.39 -11.15
N TYR A 104 -6.34 -0.35 -10.66
CA TYR A 104 -5.96 -0.76 -9.31
C TYR A 104 -5.77 0.49 -8.46
N PHE A 105 -6.46 0.54 -7.31
CA PHE A 105 -6.41 1.66 -6.38
C PHE A 105 -5.56 1.31 -5.16
N PHE A 106 -4.52 2.09 -4.91
CA PHE A 106 -3.57 1.95 -3.81
C PHE A 106 -3.63 3.21 -2.95
N PHE A 107 -4.19 3.07 -1.75
CA PHE A 107 -4.36 4.16 -0.80
C PHE A 107 -3.52 3.89 0.44
N ASP A 108 -2.46 4.67 0.61
CA ASP A 108 -1.52 4.52 1.70
C ASP A 108 -1.92 5.42 2.87
N GLU A 109 -2.01 4.83 4.07
CA GLU A 109 -2.38 5.47 5.34
C GLU A 109 -3.78 6.13 5.27
N ILE A 110 -4.77 5.40 4.72
CA ILE A 110 -6.14 5.89 4.51
C ILE A 110 -6.85 6.37 5.79
N GLN A 111 -6.42 5.89 6.97
CA GLN A 111 -6.99 6.29 8.26
C GLN A 111 -6.76 7.77 8.61
N GLU A 112 -5.85 8.46 7.92
CA GLU A 112 -5.65 9.90 8.12
C GLU A 112 -6.90 10.71 7.68
N VAL A 113 -7.80 10.11 6.88
CA VAL A 113 -9.09 10.71 6.52
C VAL A 113 -10.23 10.04 7.28
N GLN A 114 -10.77 10.70 8.29
CA GLN A 114 -11.92 10.17 9.04
C GLN A 114 -13.14 9.97 8.11
N GLY A 115 -13.84 8.83 8.22
CA GLY A 115 -15.05 8.54 7.43
C GLY A 115 -14.78 8.00 6.01
N TRP A 116 -13.54 7.60 5.73
CA TRP A 116 -13.08 7.04 4.46
C TRP A 116 -13.83 5.78 4.00
N GLU A 117 -14.43 5.03 4.92
CA GLU A 117 -14.99 3.70 4.66
C GLU A 117 -16.16 3.75 3.69
N LYS A 118 -16.98 4.81 3.77
CA LYS A 118 -18.11 5.02 2.86
C LYS A 118 -17.62 5.24 1.42
N PHE A 119 -16.53 5.99 1.26
CA PHE A 119 -15.90 6.22 -0.03
C PHE A 119 -15.36 4.91 -0.62
N ILE A 120 -14.61 4.13 0.16
CA ILE A 120 -14.05 2.85 -0.28
C ILE A 120 -15.14 1.84 -0.63
N ARG A 121 -16.21 1.76 0.17
CA ARG A 121 -17.34 0.88 -0.15
C ARG A 121 -17.98 1.26 -1.49
N ARG A 122 -18.24 2.54 -1.71
CA ARG A 122 -18.78 3.03 -2.99
C ARG A 122 -17.82 2.72 -4.14
N LEU A 123 -16.51 2.88 -3.92
CA LEU A 123 -15.50 2.56 -4.92
C LEU A 123 -15.53 1.08 -5.30
N ASP A 124 -15.59 0.18 -4.32
CA ASP A 124 -15.69 -1.28 -4.50
C ASP A 124 -16.99 -1.68 -5.22
N ASP A 125 -18.11 -1.04 -4.86
CA ASP A 125 -19.43 -1.37 -5.40
C ASP A 125 -19.63 -0.88 -6.85
N SER A 126 -19.09 0.29 -7.22
CA SER A 126 -19.48 0.97 -8.47
C SER A 126 -18.34 1.39 -9.39
N VAL A 127 -17.08 1.25 -8.99
CA VAL A 127 -15.95 1.74 -9.78
C VAL A 127 -14.96 0.63 -10.06
N SER A 128 -14.29 0.08 -9.05
CA SER A 128 -13.29 -0.99 -9.20
C SER A 128 -13.21 -1.83 -7.95
N ARG A 129 -13.03 -3.14 -8.14
CA ARG A 129 -12.91 -4.13 -7.05
C ARG A 129 -11.46 -4.42 -6.65
N ARG A 130 -10.51 -3.73 -7.27
CA ARG A 130 -9.06 -3.92 -7.06
C ARG A 130 -8.54 -2.77 -6.20
N ILE A 131 -8.81 -2.86 -4.90
CA ILE A 131 -8.51 -1.80 -3.93
C ILE A 131 -7.53 -2.32 -2.88
N TYR A 132 -6.49 -1.56 -2.62
CA TYR A 132 -5.40 -1.88 -1.69
C TYR A 132 -5.24 -0.72 -0.73
N LEU A 133 -5.38 -1.00 0.56
CA LEU A 133 -5.33 0.00 1.61
C LEU A 133 -4.18 -0.31 2.57
N THR A 134 -3.54 0.71 3.12
CA THR A 134 -2.72 0.54 4.33
C THR A 134 -3.22 1.41 5.48
N GLY A 135 -2.85 1.01 6.70
CA GLY A 135 -2.93 1.92 7.83
C GLY A 135 -2.10 1.54 9.04
N SER A 136 -1.49 2.54 9.68
CA SER A 136 -0.56 2.35 10.81
C SER A 136 -1.24 2.12 12.17
N ASN A 137 -2.49 2.53 12.31
CA ASN A 137 -3.30 2.29 13.51
C ASN A 137 -4.16 1.03 13.33
N SER A 138 -3.53 -0.15 13.48
CA SER A 138 -4.16 -1.43 13.20
C SER A 138 -5.42 -1.69 14.04
N LYS A 139 -5.48 -1.20 15.29
CA LYS A 139 -6.67 -1.36 16.15
C LYS A 139 -7.86 -0.54 15.66
N LEU A 140 -7.63 0.73 15.29
CA LEU A 140 -8.69 1.59 14.76
C LEU A 140 -9.17 1.05 13.40
N LEU A 141 -8.23 0.81 12.47
CA LEU A 141 -8.57 0.32 11.14
C LEU A 141 -9.24 -1.06 11.17
N SER A 142 -8.79 -1.99 12.03
CA SER A 142 -9.44 -3.31 12.13
C SER A 142 -10.89 -3.23 12.61
N SER A 143 -11.21 -2.31 13.53
CA SER A 143 -12.58 -2.09 14.00
C SER A 143 -13.49 -1.50 12.91
N GLU A 144 -12.98 -0.52 12.16
CA GLU A 144 -13.66 0.11 11.02
C GLU A 144 -13.87 -0.89 9.87
N ILE A 145 -12.87 -1.72 9.58
CA ILE A 145 -12.97 -2.80 8.59
C ILE A 145 -14.01 -3.85 9.01
N ALA A 146 -13.96 -4.28 10.28
CA ALA A 146 -14.87 -5.30 10.81
C ALA A 146 -16.34 -4.87 10.77
N THR A 147 -16.60 -3.56 10.87
CA THR A 147 -17.95 -2.99 10.84
C THR A 147 -18.38 -2.58 9.44
N SER A 148 -17.53 -1.87 8.69
CA SER A 148 -17.89 -1.23 7.42
C SER A 148 -17.52 -2.03 6.18
N LEU A 149 -16.60 -2.98 6.24
CA LEU A 149 -16.10 -3.73 5.07
C LEU A 149 -16.21 -5.25 5.23
N ARG A 150 -17.01 -5.71 6.22
CA ARG A 150 -17.17 -7.13 6.56
C ARG A 150 -17.50 -7.98 5.33
N GLY A 151 -16.71 -9.03 5.11
CA GLY A 151 -16.89 -10.00 4.01
C GLY A 151 -16.39 -9.54 2.64
N ARG A 152 -16.04 -8.27 2.48
CA ARG A 152 -15.52 -7.67 1.22
C ARG A 152 -14.00 -7.58 1.19
N CYS A 153 -13.37 -7.58 2.36
CA CYS A 153 -11.93 -7.39 2.47
C CYS A 153 -11.17 -8.68 2.78
N LEU A 154 -9.90 -8.67 2.40
CA LEU A 154 -8.87 -9.60 2.86
C LEU A 154 -7.82 -8.79 3.63
N SER A 155 -7.68 -9.06 4.92
CA SER A 155 -6.81 -8.29 5.81
C SER A 155 -5.49 -9.01 6.06
N PHE A 156 -4.40 -8.26 6.01
CA PHE A 156 -3.05 -8.67 6.35
C PHE A 156 -2.55 -7.81 7.51
N GLU A 157 -1.98 -8.44 8.53
CA GLU A 157 -1.25 -7.75 9.59
C GLU A 157 0.25 -7.87 9.32
N MET A 158 0.90 -6.72 9.17
CA MET A 158 2.31 -6.59 8.87
C MET A 158 3.09 -6.37 10.16
N PHE A 159 3.95 -7.35 10.47
CA PHE A 159 4.87 -7.28 11.59
C PHE A 159 6.22 -6.68 11.18
N PRO A 160 7.06 -6.26 12.15
CA PRO A 160 8.48 -6.01 11.91
C PRO A 160 9.14 -7.15 11.14
N LEU A 161 10.30 -6.86 10.56
CA LEU A 161 11.06 -7.88 9.82
C LEU A 161 11.23 -9.13 10.69
N SER A 162 10.98 -10.30 10.13
CA SER A 162 11.48 -11.53 10.76
C SER A 162 13.01 -11.52 10.73
N PHE A 163 13.67 -12.32 11.57
CA PHE A 163 15.12 -12.42 11.51
C PHE A 163 15.63 -12.85 10.11
N ARG A 164 14.88 -13.72 9.42
CA ARG A 164 15.16 -14.11 8.04
C ARG A 164 15.09 -12.91 7.09
N GLU A 165 14.05 -12.10 7.18
CA GLU A 165 13.91 -10.89 6.37
C GLU A 165 15.03 -9.90 6.72
N PHE A 166 15.38 -9.76 8.00
CA PHE A 166 16.49 -8.90 8.43
C PHE A 166 17.82 -9.31 7.79
N LEU A 167 18.15 -10.61 7.78
CA LEU A 167 19.34 -11.12 7.09
C LEU A 167 19.31 -10.79 5.58
N ARG A 168 18.17 -10.96 4.91
CA ARG A 168 17.98 -10.59 3.51
C ARG A 168 18.22 -9.08 3.29
N PHE A 169 17.67 -8.24 4.15
CA PHE A 169 17.86 -6.78 4.09
C PHE A 169 19.32 -6.36 4.34
N LYS A 170 20.09 -7.19 5.05
CA LYS A 170 21.52 -6.99 5.29
C LYS A 170 22.41 -7.68 4.26
N ASN A 171 21.84 -8.38 3.26
CA ASN A 171 22.57 -9.22 2.31
C ASN A 171 23.47 -10.26 2.99
N ILE A 172 22.98 -10.87 4.08
CA ILE A 172 23.69 -11.92 4.81
C ILE A 172 23.08 -13.27 4.44
N GLU A 173 23.87 -14.13 3.81
CA GLU A 173 23.50 -15.52 3.55
C GLU A 173 23.72 -16.36 4.82
N PRO A 174 22.69 -17.08 5.32
CA PRO A 174 22.81 -17.86 6.54
C PRO A 174 23.65 -19.11 6.33
N ASP A 175 24.78 -19.20 7.03
CA ASP A 175 25.60 -20.42 7.12
C ASP A 175 25.52 -20.98 8.55
N ILE A 176 24.75 -22.07 8.68
CA ILE A 176 24.58 -22.79 9.95
C ILE A 176 25.57 -23.95 10.14
N VAL A 177 26.47 -24.18 9.18
CA VAL A 177 27.41 -25.31 9.21
C VAL A 177 28.75 -24.86 9.75
N SER A 178 29.33 -23.77 9.22
CA SER A 178 30.65 -23.32 9.66
C SER A 178 30.59 -22.62 11.02
N SER A 179 31.67 -22.76 11.80
CA SER A 179 31.82 -22.03 13.07
C SER A 179 31.78 -20.52 12.86
N LYS A 180 32.37 -20.02 11.77
CA LYS A 180 32.35 -18.61 11.37
C LYS A 180 30.93 -18.13 11.03
N GLY A 181 30.17 -18.90 10.27
CA GLY A 181 28.78 -18.62 9.92
C GLY A 181 27.87 -18.55 11.14
N ARG A 182 27.98 -19.54 12.04
CA ARG A 182 27.25 -19.54 13.32
C ARG A 182 27.60 -18.34 14.19
N ALA A 183 28.87 -17.97 14.29
CA ALA A 183 29.30 -16.80 15.04
C ALA A 183 28.72 -15.49 14.46
N LEU A 184 28.70 -15.35 13.14
CA LEU A 184 28.08 -14.23 12.45
C LEU A 184 26.57 -14.16 12.71
N LEU A 185 25.86 -15.29 12.60
CA LEU A 185 24.42 -15.37 12.86
C LEU A 185 24.09 -15.00 14.31
N ASN A 186 24.85 -15.50 15.29
CA ASN A 186 24.64 -15.15 16.69
C ASN A 186 24.86 -13.65 16.96
N THR A 187 25.90 -13.06 16.38
CA THR A 187 26.19 -11.62 16.50
C THR A 187 25.08 -10.79 15.87
N THR A 188 24.58 -11.24 14.72
CA THR A 188 23.53 -10.54 13.95
C THR A 188 22.17 -10.68 14.63
N LEU A 189 21.89 -11.82 15.26
CA LEU A 189 20.67 -12.03 16.06
C LEU A 189 20.63 -11.07 17.26
N SER A 190 21.76 -10.86 17.93
CA SER A 190 21.85 -9.87 19.02
C SER A 190 21.61 -8.43 18.55
N ALA A 191 21.91 -8.10 17.30
CA ALA A 191 21.67 -6.77 16.72
C ALA A 191 20.24 -6.61 16.17
N PHE A 192 19.47 -7.69 16.08
CA PHE A 192 18.09 -7.69 15.59
C PHE A 192 17.07 -7.40 16.71
N TYR A 193 17.39 -7.78 17.95
CA TYR A 193 16.65 -7.39 19.15
C TYR A 193 17.06 -6.01 19.65
#